data_AF-A0A919BRG2-F1
#
_entry.id   AF-A0A919BRG2-F1
#
_cell.length_a   1.000
_cell.length_b   1.000
_cell.length_c   1.000
_cell.angle_alpha   90.00
_cell.angle_beta   90.00
_cell.angle_gamma   90.00
#
_symmetry.space_group_name_H-M   'P 1'
#
loop_
_entity.id
_entity.type
_entity.pdbx_description
1 polymer ?
#
loop_
_entity_poly.entity_id
_entity_poly.type
_entity_poly.pdbx_seq_one_letter_code
_entity_poly.pdbx_strand_id
1 'polypeptide(L)'
;MSEGITGMQSPSFIVDIITLYMYGMPAYQITEALTKIGNYLLTPCADDSLTSSMIATGRCVTVGTRCVEKLLGTCLQEKQVECCFASKLARIINEQGRPQLGIGWGTPKNPDCRGLTPEEFQSIDFSQVDLSEYIADLNVKSQATIDAEIGLSVADDINRIRTGG
;
A
#
# COMPACT_ATOMS: atom_id res chain seq x y z
N MET A 1 6.74 1.24 -57.22
CA MET A 1 5.62 2.07 -56.73
C MET A 1 5.19 1.42 -55.42
N SER A 2 5.84 1.61 -54.25
CA SER A 2 6.11 2.88 -53.53
C SER A 2 4.90 3.80 -53.64
N GLU A 3 4.20 4.18 -52.58
CA GLU A 3 4.62 4.72 -51.26
C GLU A 3 3.62 4.21 -50.21
N GLY A 4 3.83 4.16 -48.89
CA GLY A 4 4.74 4.89 -48.02
C GLY A 4 4.02 4.99 -46.66
N ILE A 5 4.72 4.59 -45.61
CA ILE A 5 4.31 4.66 -44.21
C ILE A 5 4.05 6.14 -43.87
N THR A 6 2.79 6.57 -43.77
CA THR A 6 2.45 7.89 -43.23
C THR A 6 1.17 7.79 -42.41
N GLY A 7 1.28 7.96 -41.09
CA GLY A 7 0.12 8.04 -40.20
C GLY A 7 0.22 7.37 -38.83
N MET A 8 1.42 6.99 -38.35
CA MET A 8 1.64 6.44 -37.00
C MET A 8 1.61 7.54 -35.91
N GLN A 9 0.71 8.52 -36.03
CA GLN A 9 0.70 9.73 -35.18
C GLN A 9 -0.69 10.37 -35.07
N SER A 10 -1.70 9.61 -34.63
CA SER A 10 -2.95 10.20 -34.14
C SER A 10 -3.30 9.65 -32.75
N PRO A 11 -3.76 10.48 -31.79
CA PRO A 11 -4.06 10.10 -30.41
C PRO A 11 -5.25 9.12 -30.30
N SER A 12 -5.87 8.76 -31.41
CA SER A 12 -7.12 7.97 -31.47
C SER A 12 -6.91 6.47 -31.27
N PHE A 13 -5.73 5.91 -31.56
CA PHE A 13 -5.52 4.45 -31.47
C PHE A 13 -5.45 3.95 -30.01
N ILE A 14 -4.91 4.76 -29.10
CA ILE A 14 -4.90 4.46 -27.66
C ILE A 14 -6.33 4.56 -27.09
N VAL A 15 -7.14 5.50 -27.62
CA VAL A 15 -8.54 5.65 -27.23
C VAL A 15 -9.34 4.42 -27.67
N ASP A 16 -9.12 3.85 -28.86
CA ASP A 16 -9.86 2.66 -29.30
C ASP A 16 -9.58 1.41 -28.45
N ILE A 17 -8.33 1.19 -28.03
CA ILE A 17 -7.99 0.06 -27.15
C ILE A 17 -8.60 0.25 -25.76
N ILE A 18 -8.46 1.44 -25.17
CA ILE A 18 -9.06 1.74 -23.85
C ILE A 18 -10.59 1.61 -23.94
N THR A 19 -11.18 2.10 -25.02
CA THR A 19 -12.62 2.07 -25.24
C THR A 19 -13.14 0.64 -25.40
N LEU A 20 -12.43 -0.24 -26.12
CA LEU A 20 -12.75 -1.67 -26.20
C LEU A 20 -12.65 -2.41 -24.86
N TYR A 21 -11.67 -2.06 -24.01
CA TYR A 21 -11.57 -2.59 -22.64
C TYR A 21 -12.70 -2.08 -21.72
N MET A 22 -13.21 -0.88 -21.98
CA MET A 22 -14.31 -0.28 -21.22
C MET A 22 -15.70 -0.72 -21.70
N TYR A 23 -15.86 -1.11 -22.98
CA TYR A 23 -17.13 -1.61 -23.54
C TYR A 23 -17.37 -3.11 -23.34
N GLY A 24 -16.34 -3.88 -22.95
CA GLY A 24 -16.44 -5.34 -22.76
C GLY A 24 -16.71 -5.80 -21.33
N MET A 25 -16.53 -4.94 -20.32
CA MET A 25 -16.78 -5.28 -18.92
C MET A 25 -18.11 -4.68 -18.47
N PRO A 26 -19.06 -5.47 -17.95
CA PRO A 26 -20.28 -4.90 -17.39
C PRO A 26 -19.88 -3.95 -16.24
N ALA A 27 -20.51 -2.78 -16.17
CA ALA A 27 -20.16 -1.70 -15.24
C ALA A 27 -20.08 -2.11 -13.76
N TYR A 28 -20.62 -3.27 -13.38
CA TYR A 28 -20.49 -3.82 -12.04
C TYR A 28 -19.06 -4.34 -11.71
N GLN A 29 -18.28 -4.76 -12.71
CA GLN A 29 -16.94 -5.32 -12.49
C GLN A 29 -15.89 -4.24 -12.17
N ILE A 30 -16.02 -3.05 -12.79
CA ILE A 30 -15.23 -1.88 -12.42
C ILE A 30 -15.58 -1.39 -11.01
N THR A 31 -16.86 -1.42 -10.62
CA THR A 31 -17.22 -1.11 -9.23
C THR A 31 -16.69 -2.17 -8.26
N GLU A 32 -16.76 -3.47 -8.56
CA GLU A 32 -16.22 -4.49 -7.66
C GLU A 32 -14.71 -4.37 -7.45
N ALA A 33 -13.94 -4.14 -8.52
CA ALA A 33 -12.50 -3.96 -8.41
C ALA A 33 -12.15 -2.72 -7.58
N LEU A 34 -12.85 -1.60 -7.82
CA LEU A 34 -12.64 -0.36 -7.07
C LEU A 34 -13.10 -0.48 -5.61
N THR A 35 -14.21 -1.18 -5.33
CA THR A 35 -14.68 -1.45 -3.97
C THR A 35 -13.78 -2.46 -3.25
N LYS A 36 -13.21 -3.45 -3.95
CA LYS A 36 -12.23 -4.39 -3.37
C LYS A 36 -10.91 -3.68 -3.04
N ILE A 37 -10.41 -2.83 -3.94
CA ILE A 37 -9.21 -2.02 -3.70
C ILE A 37 -9.47 -1.03 -2.56
N GLY A 38 -10.65 -0.40 -2.57
CA GLY A 38 -11.15 0.44 -1.48
C GLY A 38 -11.11 -0.33 -0.16
N ASN A 39 -11.86 -1.42 -0.02
CA ASN A 39 -11.90 -2.20 1.22
C ASN A 39 -10.53 -2.73 1.64
N TYR A 40 -9.65 -3.09 0.71
CA TYR A 40 -8.29 -3.50 1.04
C TYR A 40 -7.46 -2.37 1.66
N LEU A 41 -7.64 -1.14 1.20
CA LEU A 41 -6.96 0.04 1.74
C LEU A 41 -7.66 0.59 2.99
N LEU A 42 -8.97 0.40 3.09
CA LEU A 42 -9.87 1.07 4.02
C LEU A 42 -10.33 0.19 5.20
N THR A 43 -10.01 -1.11 5.22
CA THR A 43 -10.36 -2.00 6.34
C THR A 43 -9.14 -2.25 7.21
N PRO A 44 -9.22 -2.06 8.55
CA PRO A 44 -8.14 -2.46 9.44
C PRO A 44 -7.94 -3.97 9.43
N CYS A 45 -6.71 -4.41 9.67
CA CYS A 45 -6.42 -5.83 9.85
C CYS A 45 -6.85 -6.29 11.25
N ALA A 46 -7.43 -7.49 11.34
CA ALA A 46 -7.97 -8.05 12.57
C ALA A 46 -7.15 -9.25 13.10
N ASP A 47 -5.84 -9.29 12.83
CA ASP A 47 -4.97 -10.43 13.09
C ASP A 47 -4.03 -10.22 14.29
N ASP A 48 -4.48 -10.66 15.46
CA ASP A 48 -3.76 -10.54 16.73
C ASP A 48 -2.38 -11.23 16.76
N SER A 49 -2.15 -12.25 15.92
CA SER A 49 -0.90 -13.04 15.90
C SER A 49 0.18 -12.48 14.97
N LEU A 50 -0.14 -11.52 14.11
CA LEU A 50 0.76 -11.01 13.05
C LEU A 50 1.23 -9.58 13.30
N THR A 51 0.81 -8.97 14.42
CA THR A 51 1.19 -7.62 14.83
C THR A 51 2.71 -7.38 14.77
N SER A 52 3.55 -8.27 15.30
CA SER A 52 5.01 -8.12 15.25
C SER A 52 5.58 -7.95 13.83
N SER A 53 5.07 -8.69 12.85
CA SER A 53 5.49 -8.58 11.45
C SER A 53 4.97 -7.29 10.80
N MET A 54 3.73 -6.91 11.14
CA MET A 54 3.12 -5.69 10.64
C MET A 54 3.81 -4.44 11.18
N ILE A 55 4.21 -4.45 12.45
CA ILE A 55 5.02 -3.42 13.08
C ILE A 55 6.38 -3.35 12.37
N ALA A 56 7.06 -4.50 12.20
CA ALA A 56 8.36 -4.55 11.51
C ALA A 56 8.31 -4.05 10.06
N THR A 57 7.14 -4.18 9.40
CA THR A 57 6.93 -3.70 8.03
C THR A 57 6.32 -2.30 7.96
N GLY A 58 6.20 -1.59 9.08
CA GLY A 58 5.72 -0.21 9.14
C GLY A 58 4.25 -0.06 8.74
N ARG A 59 3.40 -1.01 9.11
CA ARG A 59 1.96 -1.03 8.77
C ARG A 59 1.04 -0.64 9.92
N CYS A 60 1.58 -0.33 11.08
CA CYS A 60 0.81 0.00 12.28
C CYS A 60 1.10 1.41 12.77
N VAL A 61 0.07 2.08 13.31
CA VAL A 61 0.19 3.33 14.07
C VAL A 61 0.01 3.01 15.55
N THR A 62 0.90 3.53 16.40
CA THR A 62 0.77 3.39 17.86
C THR A 62 -0.22 4.42 18.40
N VAL A 63 -1.30 3.95 19.02
CA VAL A 63 -2.33 4.79 19.67
C VAL A 63 -1.91 5.16 21.11
N GLY A 64 -1.14 4.28 21.76
CA GLY A 64 -0.53 4.52 23.06
C GLY A 64 -0.33 3.24 23.85
N THR A 65 -0.16 3.34 25.18
CA THR A 65 0.01 2.18 26.05
C THR A 65 -1.19 1.98 26.96
N ARG A 66 -1.51 0.71 27.24
CA ARG A 66 -2.50 0.33 28.25
C ARG A 66 -1.87 -0.58 29.28
N CYS A 67 -2.21 -0.35 30.54
CA CYS A 67 -1.80 -1.24 31.61
C CYS A 67 -2.62 -2.54 31.56
N VAL A 68 -1.96 -3.68 31.40
CA VAL A 68 -2.60 -5.01 31.38
C VAL A 68 -2.55 -5.67 32.76
N GLU A 69 -1.51 -5.40 33.54
CA GLU A 69 -1.34 -5.94 34.88
C GLU A 69 -1.07 -4.83 35.89
N LYS A 70 -1.85 -4.80 36.97
CA LYS A 70 -1.73 -3.83 38.06
C LYS A 70 -1.56 -4.54 39.39
N LEU A 71 -0.63 -4.04 40.20
CA LEU A 71 -0.45 -4.46 41.58
C LEU A 71 -0.35 -3.22 42.49
N LEU A 72 -1.18 -3.18 43.53
CA LEU A 72 -1.23 -2.08 44.51
C LEU A 72 -1.36 -0.68 43.89
N GLY A 73 -2.11 -0.55 42.79
CA GLY A 73 -2.36 0.73 42.10
C GLY A 73 -1.27 1.12 41.08
N THR A 74 -0.11 0.46 41.10
CA THR A 74 0.98 0.67 40.14
C THR A 74 0.84 -0.29 38.96
N CYS A 75 1.16 0.17 37.75
CA CYS A 75 1.18 -0.69 36.57
C CYS A 75 2.47 -1.52 36.55
N LEU A 76 2.33 -2.85 36.49
CA LEU A 76 3.47 -3.76 36.37
C LEU A 76 3.80 -4.08 34.91
N GLN A 77 2.77 -4.16 34.08
CA GLN A 77 2.94 -4.51 32.67
C GLN A 77 2.10 -3.60 31.79
N GLU A 78 2.79 -2.90 30.88
CA GLU A 78 2.17 -2.11 29.82
C GLU A 78 2.16 -2.90 28.51
N LYS A 79 1.07 -2.75 27.77
CA LYS A 79 0.92 -3.27 26.41
C LYS A 79 0.74 -2.09 25.46
N GLN A 80 1.52 -2.05 24.40
CA GLN A 80 1.31 -1.11 23.30
C GLN A 80 0.01 -1.45 22.56
N VAL A 81 -0.72 -0.40 22.23
CA VAL A 81 -1.99 -0.47 21.50
C VAL A 81 -1.75 0.18 20.16
N GLU A 82 -1.97 -0.61 19.12
CA GLU A 82 -1.61 -0.24 17.75
C GLU A 82 -2.78 -0.53 16.82
N CYS A 83 -2.96 0.34 15.83
CA CYS A 83 -3.90 0.14 14.74
C CYS A 83 -3.10 -0.26 13.50
N CYS A 84 -3.29 -1.50 13.04
CA CYS A 84 -2.60 -2.07 11.89
C CYS A 84 -3.49 -2.11 10.65
N PHE A 85 -2.88 -1.84 9.50
CA PHE A 85 -3.56 -1.79 8.21
C PHE A 85 -2.96 -2.79 7.21
N ALA A 86 -3.72 -3.11 6.15
CA ALA A 86 -3.31 -4.12 5.16
C ALA A 86 -1.98 -3.81 4.47
N SER A 87 -1.62 -2.53 4.38
CA SER A 87 -0.37 -2.07 3.79
C SER A 87 0.20 -0.84 4.49
N LYS A 88 1.50 -0.59 4.26
CA LYS A 88 2.16 0.65 4.69
C LYS A 88 1.50 1.89 4.07
N LEU A 89 1.06 1.81 2.82
CA LEU A 89 0.31 2.88 2.16
C LEU A 89 -1.01 3.18 2.87
N ALA A 90 -1.78 2.13 3.22
CA ALA A 90 -3.02 2.28 3.98
C ALA A 90 -2.79 2.96 5.34
N ARG A 91 -1.72 2.56 6.05
CA ARG A 91 -1.30 3.21 7.29
C ARG A 91 -1.06 4.70 7.07
N ILE A 92 -0.19 5.06 6.11
CA ILE A 92 0.17 6.45 5.81
C ILE A 92 -1.07 7.30 5.49
N ILE A 93 -1.96 6.78 4.64
CA ILE A 93 -3.18 7.52 4.27
C ILE A 93 -4.11 7.71 5.48
N ASN A 94 -4.29 6.70 6.33
CA ASN A 94 -5.12 6.86 7.53
C ASN A 94 -4.45 7.82 8.53
N GLU A 95 -3.13 7.72 8.72
CA GLU A 95 -2.37 8.56 9.65
C GLU A 95 -2.39 10.04 9.26
N GLN A 96 -2.22 10.33 7.97
CA GLN A 96 -2.15 11.71 7.49
C GLN A 96 -3.51 12.24 7.01
N GLY A 97 -4.43 11.37 6.63
CA GLY A 97 -5.77 11.74 6.18
C GLY A 97 -6.77 12.00 7.31
N ARG A 98 -6.73 11.20 8.39
CA ARG A 98 -7.66 11.36 9.53
C ARG A 98 -7.63 12.76 10.17
N PRO A 99 -6.47 13.41 10.36
CA PRO A 99 -6.41 14.78 10.87
C PRO A 99 -7.16 15.80 10.00
N GLN A 100 -7.17 15.62 8.67
CA GLN A 100 -7.88 16.52 7.74
C GLN A 100 -9.40 16.46 7.92
N LEU A 101 -9.90 15.34 8.44
CA LEU A 101 -11.32 15.07 8.68
C LEU A 101 -11.72 15.24 10.16
N GLY A 102 -10.78 15.64 11.02
CA GLY A 102 -11.01 15.73 12.47
C GLY A 102 -11.22 14.38 13.16
N ILE A 103 -10.77 13.28 12.56
CA ILE A 103 -10.90 11.92 13.10
C ILE A 103 -9.70 11.62 13.99
N GLY A 104 -9.95 11.23 15.24
CA GLY A 104 -8.91 10.81 16.19
C GLY A 104 -8.77 9.29 16.27
N TRP A 105 -7.70 8.83 16.93
CA TRP A 105 -7.44 7.40 17.17
C TRP A 105 -8.13 6.81 18.40
N GLY A 106 -8.98 7.57 19.08
CA GLY A 106 -9.59 7.16 20.35
C GLY A 106 -8.58 7.16 21.50
N THR A 107 -8.69 6.20 22.41
CA THR A 107 -7.79 6.05 23.56
C THR A 107 -7.14 4.67 23.55
N PRO A 108 -6.01 4.44 24.24
CA PRO A 108 -5.42 3.09 24.32
C PRO A 108 -6.37 2.03 24.91
N LYS A 109 -7.37 2.44 25.71
CA LYS A 109 -8.39 1.51 26.24
C LYS A 109 -9.52 1.23 25.24
N ASN A 110 -9.81 2.19 24.38
CA ASN A 110 -10.85 2.11 23.36
C ASN A 110 -10.33 2.78 22.07
N PRO A 111 -9.44 2.09 21.32
CA PRO A 111 -8.86 2.66 20.12
C PRO A 111 -9.87 2.65 18.97
N ASP A 112 -9.86 3.70 18.16
CA ASP A 112 -10.59 3.75 16.89
C ASP A 112 -9.63 3.40 15.75
N CYS A 113 -9.59 2.11 15.40
CA CYS A 113 -8.77 1.60 14.30
C CYS A 113 -9.52 1.45 12.98
N ARG A 114 -10.77 1.92 12.84
CA ARG A 114 -11.47 1.79 11.55
C ARG A 114 -10.66 2.49 10.46
N GLY A 115 -10.68 1.99 9.23
CA GLY A 115 -10.17 2.80 8.13
C GLY A 115 -11.19 3.83 7.68
N LEU A 116 -10.75 4.71 6.79
CA LEU A 116 -11.59 5.72 6.17
C LEU A 116 -12.70 5.05 5.34
N THR A 117 -13.89 5.62 5.34
CA THR A 117 -14.93 5.25 4.36
C THR A 117 -14.54 5.73 2.96
N PRO A 118 -15.14 5.20 1.87
CA PRO A 118 -14.88 5.69 0.52
C PRO A 118 -15.11 7.20 0.37
N GLU A 119 -16.14 7.74 1.02
CA GLU A 119 -16.49 9.16 0.99
C GLU A 119 -15.43 9.99 1.73
N GLU A 120 -15.01 9.55 2.92
CA GLU A 120 -13.93 10.18 3.69
C GLU A 120 -12.60 10.14 2.91
N PHE A 121 -12.29 9.00 2.28
CA PHE A 121 -11.09 8.84 1.46
C PHE A 121 -11.04 9.82 0.29
N GLN A 122 -12.16 10.02 -0.40
CA GLN A 122 -12.26 10.98 -1.50
C GLN A 122 -12.17 12.44 -1.05
N SER A 123 -12.54 12.72 0.20
CA SER A 123 -12.50 14.08 0.76
C SER A 123 -11.13 14.54 1.26
N ILE A 124 -10.14 13.64 1.29
CA ILE A 124 -8.78 13.95 1.73
C ILE A 124 -8.00 14.63 0.61
N ASP A 125 -7.24 15.65 0.97
CA ASP A 125 -6.26 16.29 0.09
C ASP A 125 -4.96 15.47 0.06
N PHE A 126 -4.79 14.68 -1.00
CA PHE A 126 -3.58 13.89 -1.24
C PHE A 126 -2.33 14.73 -1.54
N SER A 127 -2.46 16.04 -1.83
CA SER A 127 -1.29 16.91 -1.98
C SER A 127 -0.57 17.17 -0.65
N GLN A 128 -1.28 16.99 0.47
CA GLN A 128 -0.76 17.12 1.83
C GLN A 128 -0.31 15.78 2.43
N VAL A 129 -0.45 14.67 1.69
CA VAL A 129 -0.02 13.34 2.14
C VAL A 129 1.40 13.09 1.67
N ASP A 130 2.33 12.99 2.62
CA ASP A 130 3.71 12.60 2.38
C ASP A 130 3.82 11.08 2.18
N LEU A 131 4.11 10.69 0.94
CA LEU A 131 4.33 9.30 0.54
C LEU A 131 5.83 8.94 0.41
N SER A 132 6.74 9.82 0.85
CA SER A 132 8.19 9.62 0.73
C SER A 132 8.65 8.28 1.33
N GLU A 133 8.10 7.89 2.48
CA GLU A 133 8.38 6.60 3.11
C GLU A 133 7.96 5.42 2.22
N TYR A 134 6.79 5.50 1.60
CA TYR A 134 6.30 4.46 0.70
C TYR A 134 7.14 4.36 -0.58
N ILE A 135 7.52 5.51 -1.14
CA ILE A 135 8.37 5.58 -2.34
C ILE A 135 9.77 5.04 -2.05
N ALA A 136 10.36 5.35 -0.90
CA ALA A 136 11.65 4.81 -0.49
C ALA A 136 11.62 3.27 -0.43
N ASP A 137 10.56 2.70 0.17
CA ASP A 137 10.34 1.25 0.20
C ASP A 137 10.22 0.64 -1.20
N LEU A 138 9.56 1.32 -2.15
CA LEU A 138 9.45 0.87 -3.53
C LEU A 138 10.82 0.84 -4.22
N ASN A 139 11.63 1.88 -4.05
CA ASN A 139 12.96 1.97 -4.65
C ASN A 139 13.92 0.89 -4.11
N VAL A 140 13.86 0.59 -2.81
CA VAL A 140 14.66 -0.48 -2.21
C VAL A 140 14.22 -1.84 -2.76
N LYS A 141 12.91 -2.08 -2.86
CA LYS A 141 12.40 -3.34 -3.42
C LYS A 141 12.72 -3.50 -4.89
N SER A 142 12.61 -2.42 -5.69
CA SER A 142 12.99 -2.45 -7.10
C SER A 142 14.48 -2.72 -7.26
N GLN A 143 15.33 -2.07 -6.47
CA GLN A 143 16.78 -2.31 -6.51
C GLN A 143 17.11 -3.75 -6.12
N ALA A 144 16.53 -4.27 -5.04
CA ALA A 144 16.74 -5.65 -4.63
C ALA A 144 16.28 -6.67 -5.68
N THR A 145 15.18 -6.38 -6.40
CA THR A 145 14.69 -7.23 -7.50
C THR A 145 15.65 -7.18 -8.69
N ILE A 146 16.11 -5.98 -9.06
CA ILE A 146 17.11 -5.77 -10.11
C ILE A 146 18.42 -6.49 -9.76
N ASP A 147 18.90 -6.37 -8.52
CA ASP A 147 20.13 -7.01 -8.06
C ASP A 147 20.00 -8.55 -8.02
N ALA A 148 18.82 -9.08 -7.69
CA ALA A 148 18.55 -10.51 -7.71
C ALA A 148 18.52 -11.06 -9.15
N GLU A 149 17.90 -10.34 -10.08
CA GLU A 149 17.81 -10.75 -11.49
C GLU A 149 19.16 -10.61 -12.21
N ILE A 150 19.88 -9.50 -12.00
CA ILE A 150 21.24 -9.29 -12.53
C ILE A 150 22.24 -10.27 -11.89
N GLY A 151 22.15 -10.54 -10.60
CA GLY A 151 23.07 -11.45 -9.91
C GLY A 151 23.02 -12.88 -10.44
N LEU A 152 21.82 -13.36 -10.80
CA LEU A 152 21.63 -14.67 -11.40
C LEU A 152 22.11 -14.71 -12.87
N SER A 153 21.84 -13.67 -13.66
CA SER A 153 22.28 -13.61 -15.05
C SER A 153 23.80 -13.45 -15.17
N VAL A 154 24.42 -12.62 -14.31
CA VAL A 154 25.87 -12.43 -14.26
C VAL A 154 26.58 -13.71 -13.81
N ALA A 155 26.00 -14.47 -12.87
CA ALA A 155 26.57 -15.76 -12.47
C ALA A 155 26.51 -16.82 -13.59
N ASP A 156 25.43 -16.86 -14.38
CA ASP A 156 25.33 -17.75 -15.56
C ASP A 156 26.31 -17.33 -16.67
N ASP A 157 26.41 -16.02 -16.96
CA ASP A 157 27.34 -15.50 -17.95
C ASP A 157 28.81 -15.72 -17.54
N ILE A 158 29.15 -15.52 -16.26
CA ILE A 158 30.48 -15.85 -15.72
C ILE A 158 30.78 -17.34 -15.84
N ASN A 159 29.80 -18.21 -15.57
CA ASN A 159 29.98 -19.65 -15.73
C ASN A 159 30.18 -20.03 -17.20
N ARG A 160 29.44 -19.43 -18.14
CA ARG A 160 29.62 -19.64 -19.59
C ARG A 160 30.98 -19.17 -20.08
N ILE A 161 31.48 -18.02 -19.60
CA ILE A 161 32.83 -17.53 -19.89
C ILE A 161 33.90 -18.48 -19.32
N ARG A 162 33.69 -18.98 -18.09
CA ARG A 162 34.63 -19.88 -17.40
C ARG A 162 34.68 -21.27 -18.03
N THR A 163 33.57 -21.78 -18.56
CA THR A 163 33.53 -23.11 -19.17
C THR A 163 34.07 -23.13 -20.60
N GLY A 164 34.27 -21.97 -21.23
CA GLY A 164 34.89 -21.85 -22.56
C GLY A 164 34.08 -22.58 -23.64
N GLY A 165 33.32 -21.84 -24.44
CA GLY A 165 32.90 -22.33 -25.75
C GLY A 165 34.11 -22.71 -26.60
#